data_AF-A0A366DJ77-F1
#
_entry.id   AF-A0A366DJ77-F1
#
_cell.length_a   1.000
_cell.length_b   1.000
_cell.length_c   1.000
_cell.angle_alpha   90.00
_cell.angle_beta   90.00
_cell.angle_gamma   90.00
#
_symmetry.space_group_name_H-M   'P 1'
#
loop_
_entity.id
_entity.type
_entity.pdbx_description
1 polymer ?
#
loop_
_entity_poly.entity_id
_entity_poly.type
_entity_poly.pdbx_seq_one_letter_code
_entity_poly.pdbx_strand_id
1 'polypeptide(L)'
;MTTAEQLRAEGEARGEARGRAEGEARGAARARAEMLIVLLAEKFGTLPNSAIERVHAADADRLRTWTLKILTASTLDEALA
;
A
#
# COMPACT_ATOMS: atom_id res chain seq x y z
N MET A 1 -4.75 9.74 41.01
CA MET A 1 -4.10 8.99 39.93
C MET A 1 -2.63 8.82 40.30
N THR A 2 -2.13 7.60 40.32
CA THR A 2 -0.73 7.30 40.63
C THR A 2 0.14 7.47 39.37
N THR A 3 1.44 7.67 39.55
CA THR A 3 2.41 7.70 38.43
C THR A 3 2.35 6.39 37.61
N ALA A 4 2.10 5.25 38.25
CA ALA A 4 1.96 3.96 37.58
C ALA A 4 0.68 3.84 36.74
N GLU A 5 -0.40 4.51 37.14
CA GLU A 5 -1.64 4.59 36.36
C GLU A 5 -1.47 5.51 35.15
N GLN A 6 -0.78 6.64 35.32
CA GLN A 6 -0.46 7.57 34.23
C GLN A 6 0.38 6.89 33.14
N LEU A 7 1.45 6.21 33.53
CA LEU A 7 2.32 5.51 32.58
C LEU A 7 1.60 4.39 31.82
N ARG A 8 0.68 3.67 32.48
CA ARG A 8 -0.15 2.63 31.83
C ARG A 8 -1.10 3.25 30.81
N ALA A 9 -1.84 4.29 31.21
CA ALA A 9 -2.77 4.98 30.31
C ALA A 9 -2.06 5.59 29.09
N GLU A 10 -0.88 6.18 29.28
CA GLU A 10 -0.07 6.68 28.16
C GLU A 10 0.41 5.57 27.23
N GLY A 11 0.83 4.43 27.79
CA GLY A 11 1.25 3.27 27.01
C GLY A 11 0.13 2.71 26.13
N GLU A 12 -1.06 2.55 26.70
CA GLU A 12 -2.26 2.11 25.98
C GLU A 12 -2.64 3.10 24.87
N ALA A 13 -2.71 4.41 25.19
CA ALA A 13 -3.04 5.43 24.21
C ALA A 13 -2.03 5.48 23.05
N ARG A 14 -0.72 5.35 23.33
CA ARG A 14 0.32 5.28 22.28
C ARG A 14 0.20 4.01 21.44
N GLY A 15 -0.11 2.87 22.07
CA GLY A 15 -0.33 1.59 21.40
C GLY A 15 -1.51 1.66 20.43
N GLU A 16 -2.65 2.19 20.87
CA GLU A 16 -3.84 2.39 20.04
C GLU A 16 -3.58 3.38 18.89
N ALA A 17 -2.92 4.50 19.17
CA ALA A 17 -2.57 5.48 18.15
C ALA A 17 -1.67 4.86 17.06
N ARG A 18 -0.64 4.11 17.46
CA ARG A 18 0.24 3.40 16.54
C ARG A 18 -0.50 2.33 15.74
N GLY A 19 -1.33 1.52 16.39
CA GLY A 19 -2.10 0.46 15.74
C GLY A 19 -3.06 1.01 14.68
N ARG A 20 -3.75 2.11 14.97
CA ARG A 20 -4.60 2.81 13.98
C ARG A 20 -3.80 3.34 12.80
N ALA A 21 -2.70 4.04 13.07
CA ALA A 21 -1.85 4.59 12.01
C ALA A 21 -1.28 3.49 11.09
N GLU A 22 -0.81 2.38 11.66
CA GLU A 22 -0.34 1.23 10.88
C GLU A 22 -1.47 0.57 10.07
N GLY A 23 -2.67 0.45 10.66
CA GLY A 23 -3.85 -0.08 9.98
C GLY A 23 -4.28 0.76 8.79
N GLU A 24 -4.37 2.08 8.97
CA GLU A 24 -4.71 3.04 7.91
C GLU A 24 -3.67 3.01 6.78
N ALA A 25 -2.38 3.01 7.12
CA ALA A 25 -1.31 2.93 6.13
C ALA A 25 -1.39 1.64 5.29
N ARG A 26 -1.61 0.49 5.95
CA ARG A 26 -1.78 -0.81 5.25
C ARG A 26 -3.03 -0.82 4.37
N GLY A 27 -4.15 -0.30 4.87
CA GLY A 27 -5.39 -0.21 4.10
C GLY A 27 -5.22 0.68 2.86
N ALA A 28 -4.55 1.82 3.01
CA ALA A 28 -4.30 2.76 1.93
C ALA A 28 -3.31 2.22 0.88
N ALA A 29 -2.32 1.41 1.28
CA ALA A 29 -1.41 0.72 0.37
C ALA A 29 -2.15 -0.37 -0.41
N ARG A 30 -2.96 -1.19 0.28
CA ARG A 30 -3.78 -2.23 -0.36
C ARG A 30 -4.74 -1.63 -1.39
N ALA A 31 -5.47 -0.58 -1.04
CA ALA A 31 -6.39 0.07 -1.97
C ALA A 31 -5.69 0.60 -3.23
N ARG A 32 -4.46 1.15 -3.08
CA ARG A 32 -3.64 1.58 -4.23
C ARG A 32 -3.20 0.41 -5.10
N ALA A 33 -2.79 -0.71 -4.50
CA ALA A 33 -2.40 -1.91 -5.22
C ALA A 33 -3.56 -2.46 -6.07
N GLU A 34 -4.75 -2.59 -5.48
CA GLU A 34 -5.96 -3.04 -6.20
C GLU A 34 -6.30 -2.12 -7.38
N MET A 35 -6.26 -0.80 -7.17
CA MET A 35 -6.51 0.16 -8.24
C MET A 35 -5.46 0.06 -9.35
N LEU A 36 -4.19 -0.11 -8.99
CA LEU A 36 -3.11 -0.27 -9.96
C LEU A 36 -3.30 -1.54 -10.81
N ILE A 37 -3.71 -2.65 -10.20
CA ILE A 37 -4.01 -3.90 -10.91
C ILE A 37 -5.12 -3.69 -11.94
N VAL A 38 -6.20 -2.99 -11.58
CA VAL A 38 -7.29 -2.66 -12.52
C VAL A 38 -6.76 -1.84 -13.70
N LEU A 39 -5.96 -0.80 -13.44
CA LEU A 39 -5.40 0.05 -14.50
C LEU A 39 -4.44 -0.72 -15.42
N LEU A 40 -3.60 -1.58 -14.86
CA LEU A 40 -2.70 -2.44 -15.62
C LEU A 40 -3.49 -3.42 -16.50
N ALA A 41 -4.53 -4.04 -15.94
CA ALA A 41 -5.37 -4.98 -16.67
C ALA A 41 -6.15 -4.30 -17.80
N GLU A 42 -6.63 -3.08 -17.57
CA GLU A 42 -7.30 -2.28 -18.60
C GLU A 42 -6.35 -1.94 -19.76
N LYS A 43 -5.10 -1.57 -19.45
CA LYS A 43 -4.13 -1.14 -20.45
C LYS A 43 -3.44 -2.29 -21.20
N PHE A 44 -3.13 -3.38 -20.50
CA PHE A 44 -2.29 -4.47 -21.01
C PHE A 44 -3.03 -5.81 -21.16
N GLY A 45 -4.30 -5.87 -20.76
CA GLY A 45 -5.12 -7.09 -20.79
C GLY A 45 -4.85 -8.00 -19.61
N THR A 46 -5.03 -9.31 -19.79
CA THR A 46 -4.85 -10.31 -18.72
C THR A 46 -3.43 -10.23 -18.15
N LEU A 47 -3.34 -9.96 -16.85
CA LEU A 47 -2.06 -9.88 -16.15
C LEU A 47 -1.60 -11.26 -15.69
N PRO A 48 -0.28 -11.56 -15.76
CA PRO A 48 0.27 -12.75 -15.14
C PRO A 48 0.17 -12.64 -13.60
N ASN A 49 -0.05 -13.77 -12.93
CA ASN A 49 -0.16 -13.83 -11.46
C ASN A 49 1.06 -13.22 -10.76
N SER A 50 2.26 -13.39 -11.32
CA SER A 50 3.49 -12.81 -10.80
C SER A 50 3.48 -11.28 -10.76
N ALA A 51 2.84 -10.62 -11.73
CA ALA A 51 2.68 -9.16 -11.73
C ALA A 51 1.70 -8.71 -10.64
N ILE A 52 0.60 -9.44 -10.45
CA ILE A 52 -0.40 -9.17 -9.42
C ILE A 52 0.24 -9.30 -8.02
N GLU A 53 0.96 -10.39 -7.77
CA GLU A 53 1.69 -10.62 -6.52
C GLU A 53 2.74 -9.53 -6.26
N ARG A 54 3.48 -9.13 -7.30
CA ARG A 54 4.47 -8.06 -7.21
C ARG A 54 3.83 -6.71 -6.85
N VAL A 55 2.64 -6.41 -7.36
CA VAL A 55 1.88 -5.20 -7.02
C VAL A 55 1.37 -5.25 -5.58
N HIS A 56 0.84 -6.38 -5.11
CA HIS A 56 0.41 -6.51 -3.71
C HIS A 56 1.57 -6.41 -2.71
N ALA A 57 2.75 -6.87 -3.08
CA ALA A 57 3.95 -6.82 -2.24
C ALA A 57 4.66 -5.45 -2.25
N ALA A 58 4.24 -4.52 -3.11
CA ALA A 58 4.90 -3.23 -3.26
C ALA A 58 4.52 -2.25 -2.14
N ASP A 59 5.50 -1.43 -1.73
CA ASP A 59 5.27 -0.30 -0.84
C ASP A 59 4.53 0.86 -1.54
N ALA A 60 4.08 1.83 -0.75
CA ALA A 60 3.30 2.96 -1.25
C ALA A 60 4.04 3.81 -2.31
N ASP A 61 5.37 3.93 -2.21
CA ASP A 61 6.17 4.75 -3.12
C ASP A 61 6.35 4.06 -4.48
N ARG A 62 6.56 2.75 -4.48
CA ARG A 62 6.56 1.93 -5.71
C ARG A 62 5.21 1.95 -6.38
N LEU A 63 4.13 1.74 -5.62
CA LEU A 63 2.76 1.81 -6.15
C LEU A 63 2.50 3.16 -6.82
N ARG A 64 2.85 4.27 -6.16
CA ARG A 64 2.72 5.63 -6.72
C ARG A 64 3.53 5.78 -8.01
N THR A 65 4.77 5.28 -8.02
CA THR A 65 5.66 5.37 -9.19
C THR A 65 5.06 4.62 -10.37
N TRP A 66 4.61 3.38 -10.17
CA TRP A 66 4.00 2.57 -11.22
C TRP A 66 2.69 3.15 -11.72
N THR A 67 1.84 3.72 -10.84
CA THR A 67 0.63 4.44 -11.25
C THR A 67 0.94 5.56 -12.26
N LEU A 68 2.02 6.31 -12.03
CA LEU A 68 2.43 7.36 -12.97
C LEU A 68 3.03 6.79 -14.25
N LYS A 69 3.83 5.72 -14.16
CA LYS A 69 4.45 5.07 -15.32
C LYS A 69 3.45 4.45 -16.29
N ILE A 70 2.28 4.01 -15.81
CA ILE A 70 1.20 3.51 -16.68
C ILE A 70 0.85 4.49 -17.79
N LEU A 71 0.94 5.80 -17.52
CA LEU A 71 0.55 6.85 -18.48
C LEU A 71 1.46 6.89 -19.73
N THR A 72 2.68 6.36 -19.64
CA THR A 72 3.69 6.46 -20.71
C THR A 72 4.29 5.11 -21.12
N ALA A 73 4.21 4.10 -20.24
CA ALA A 73 4.76 2.78 -20.52
C ALA A 73 4.05 2.12 -21.70
N SER A 74 4.81 1.49 -22.59
CA SER A 74 4.30 0.73 -23.73
C SER A 74 4.13 -0.75 -23.39
N THR A 75 4.80 -1.23 -22.34
CA THR A 75 4.73 -2.63 -21.89
C THR A 75 4.44 -2.73 -20.39
N LEU A 76 3.98 -3.90 -19.95
CA LEU A 76 3.77 -4.19 -18.53
C LEU A 76 5.08 -4.09 -17.73
N ASP A 77 6.19 -4.57 -18.29
CA ASP A 77 7.49 -4.53 -17.65
C ASP A 77 8.01 -3.10 -17.49
N GLU A 78 7.80 -2.22 -18.48
CA GLU A 78 8.11 -0.79 -18.34
C GLU A 78 7.27 -0.12 -17.26
N ALA A 79 5.98 -0.47 -17.16
CA ALA A 79 5.09 0.07 -16.14
C ALA A 79 5.50 -0.35 -14.72
N LEU A 80 6.01 -1.58 -14.58
CA LEU A 80 6.45 -2.18 -13.31
C LEU A 80 7.96 -2.11 -13.08
N ALA A 81 8.72 -1.37 -13.89
CA ALA A 81 10.14 -1.13 -13.64
C ALA A 81 10.34 -0.27 -12.39
#